data_AF-A0A9E3FHD9-F1
#
_entry.id   AF-A0A9E3FHD9-F1
#
_cell.length_a   1.000
_cell.length_b   1.000
_cell.length_c   1.000
_cell.angle_alpha   90.00
_cell.angle_beta   90.00
_cell.angle_gamma   90.00
#
_symmetry.space_group_name_H-M   'P 1'
#
loop_
_entity.id
_entity.type
_entity.pdbx_description
1 polymer ?
#
loop_
_entity_poly.entity_id
_entity_poly.type
_entity_poly.pdbx_seq_one_letter_code
_entity_poly.pdbx_strand_id
1 'polypeptide(L)'
;MRVLKIAGITVLLTLAVWPRGQAASVRTGVEDALERPLCDEKEQDCSAFYQSFSDDDVEGVLYLAFMFGEVPGGFASLPDDPWQSRRNYMPPRLTLKEVFETISRVEPRYRWEADGGVVNVLPAESLPLLDVRVGEFRAENLNVKEMLAALEKTPDFKAGLAAHRITEPKPPKDGGFIFGGFAGRVVEPAKRFSVHVRDATVREVLNEIVRQDGCAVWSYREWKPPADVPGVGAESWYRLGLLFYCPGSPVESK
;
A
#
# COMPACT_ATOMS: atom_id res chain seq x y z
N MET A 1 47.04 -64.60 18.80
CA MET A 1 47.00 -63.13 18.65
C MET A 1 46.22 -62.78 17.39
N ARG A 2 45.00 -62.23 17.51
CA ARG A 2 44.22 -61.71 16.38
C ARG A 2 44.06 -60.21 16.60
N VAL A 3 44.62 -59.42 15.69
CA VAL A 3 44.56 -57.95 15.71
C VAL A 3 43.34 -57.52 14.90
N LEU A 4 42.33 -56.99 15.59
CA LEU A 4 41.10 -56.45 15.02
C LEU A 4 41.38 -55.03 14.51
N LYS A 5 41.30 -54.80 13.19
CA LYS A 5 41.40 -53.46 12.60
C LYS A 5 40.00 -52.85 12.53
N ILE A 6 39.73 -51.85 13.37
CA ILE A 6 38.51 -51.04 13.34
C ILE A 6 38.74 -49.92 12.32
N ALA A 7 38.02 -49.96 11.19
CA ALA A 7 37.97 -48.87 10.24
C ALA A 7 36.99 -47.81 10.75
N GLY A 8 37.51 -46.66 11.18
CA GLY A 8 36.70 -45.50 11.54
C GLY A 8 36.17 -44.82 10.28
N ILE A 9 34.85 -44.77 10.14
CA ILE A 9 34.16 -43.99 9.11
C ILE A 9 33.96 -42.57 9.66
N THR A 10 34.73 -41.62 9.15
CA THR A 10 34.55 -40.19 9.43
C THR A 10 33.46 -39.64 8.52
N VAL A 11 32.27 -39.42 9.05
CA VAL A 11 31.17 -38.74 8.35
C VAL A 11 31.41 -37.23 8.44
N LEU A 12 31.91 -36.64 7.36
CA LEU A 12 32.01 -35.19 7.17
C LEU A 12 30.63 -34.63 6.81
N LEU A 13 29.93 -34.09 7.81
CA LEU A 13 28.73 -33.28 7.63
C LEU A 13 29.12 -31.92 7.03
N THR A 14 29.10 -31.82 5.70
CA THR A 14 29.14 -30.53 5.01
C THR A 14 27.78 -29.85 5.18
N LEU A 15 27.68 -28.93 6.13
CA LEU A 15 26.59 -27.97 6.20
C LEU A 15 26.63 -27.14 4.90
N ALA A 16 25.72 -27.44 3.98
CA ALA A 16 25.46 -26.61 2.82
C ALA A 16 24.90 -25.27 3.35
N VAL A 17 25.79 -24.28 3.51
CA VAL A 17 25.40 -22.89 3.70
C VAL A 17 24.79 -22.46 2.38
N TRP A 18 23.48 -22.58 2.26
CA TRP A 18 22.75 -21.98 1.14
C TRP A 18 23.07 -20.48 1.14
N PRO A 19 23.55 -19.90 0.03
CA PRO A 19 23.62 -18.47 -0.07
C PRO A 19 22.19 -17.95 0.05
N ARG A 20 21.90 -17.24 1.13
CA ARG A 20 20.73 -16.35 1.17
C ARG A 20 20.88 -15.47 -0.05
N GLY A 21 20.02 -15.69 -1.05
CA GLY A 21 19.99 -14.87 -2.24
C GLY A 21 19.97 -13.41 -1.80
N GLN A 22 21.06 -12.69 -2.08
CA GLN A 22 21.04 -11.25 -2.07
C GLN A 22 20.01 -10.87 -3.14
N ALA A 23 18.80 -10.55 -2.69
CA ALA A 23 17.85 -9.83 -3.53
C ALA A 23 18.61 -8.62 -4.07
N ALA A 24 18.81 -8.58 -5.39
CA ALA A 24 19.40 -7.43 -6.06
C ALA A 24 18.68 -6.18 -5.55
N SER A 25 19.46 -5.20 -5.10
CA SER A 25 18.96 -4.08 -4.32
C SER A 25 17.97 -3.25 -5.13
N VAL A 26 16.68 -3.45 -4.86
CA VAL A 26 15.55 -2.58 -5.27
C VAL A 26 15.65 -1.17 -4.67
N ARG A 27 16.65 -0.92 -3.80
CA ARG A 27 16.95 0.37 -3.14
C ARG A 27 17.33 1.52 -4.07
N THR A 28 17.43 1.34 -5.38
CA THR A 28 17.56 2.47 -6.29
C THR A 28 16.21 2.93 -6.84
N GLY A 29 15.15 2.13 -6.71
CA GLY A 29 13.86 2.44 -7.36
C GLY A 29 13.09 3.58 -6.69
N VAL A 30 12.92 3.54 -5.37
CA VAL A 30 12.04 4.51 -4.68
C VAL A 30 12.69 5.87 -4.55
N GLU A 31 13.97 5.92 -4.19
CA GLU A 31 14.73 7.15 -4.06
C GLU A 31 14.81 7.90 -5.40
N ASP A 32 15.08 7.19 -6.50
CA ASP A 32 15.08 7.78 -7.84
C ASP A 32 13.68 8.26 -8.24
N ALA A 33 12.64 7.48 -7.94
CA ALA A 33 11.26 7.84 -8.26
C ALA A 33 10.73 9.01 -7.41
N LEU A 34 11.24 9.17 -6.18
CA LEU A 34 10.91 10.30 -5.31
C LEU A 34 11.45 11.63 -5.86
N GLU A 35 12.61 11.60 -6.52
CA GLU A 35 13.26 12.78 -7.11
C GLU A 35 12.85 13.00 -8.59
N ARG A 36 12.10 12.06 -9.19
CA ARG A 36 11.59 12.18 -10.56
C ARG A 36 10.47 13.25 -10.61
N PRO A 37 10.51 14.19 -11.58
CA PRO A 37 9.41 15.11 -11.81
C PRO A 37 8.12 14.34 -12.14
N LEU A 38 6.99 14.72 -11.53
CA LEU A 38 5.71 14.05 -11.79
C LEU A 38 5.16 14.30 -13.20
N CYS A 39 5.69 15.30 -13.90
CA CYS A 39 5.38 15.55 -15.29
C CYS A 39 6.61 16.09 -16.03
N ASP A 40 6.93 15.51 -17.19
CA ASP A 40 7.92 16.05 -18.13
C ASP A 40 7.23 16.95 -19.15
N GLU A 41 7.65 18.23 -19.22
CA GLU A 41 7.11 19.23 -20.15
C GLU A 41 7.22 18.83 -21.62
N LYS A 42 8.09 17.87 -21.95
CA LYS A 42 8.32 17.42 -23.31
C LYS A 42 7.34 16.35 -23.77
N GLU A 43 6.67 15.65 -22.85
CA GLU A 43 6.03 14.37 -23.16
C GLU A 43 4.54 14.32 -22.79
N GLN A 44 4.04 15.24 -21.96
CA GLN A 44 2.63 15.24 -21.54
C GLN A 44 2.08 16.65 -21.35
N ASP A 45 0.81 16.84 -21.74
CA ASP A 45 0.03 18.01 -21.39
C ASP A 45 -0.22 18.02 -19.87
N CYS A 46 0.75 18.54 -19.11
CA CYS A 46 0.68 18.62 -17.66
C CYS A 46 -0.47 19.51 -17.18
N SER A 47 -1.16 20.25 -18.06
CA SER A 47 -2.26 21.13 -17.67
C SER A 47 -3.43 20.35 -17.07
N ALA A 48 -3.74 19.16 -17.59
CA ALA A 48 -4.77 18.29 -17.03
C ALA A 48 -4.38 17.80 -15.63
N PHE A 49 -3.10 17.43 -15.44
CA PHE A 49 -2.55 17.07 -14.14
C PHE A 49 -2.73 18.24 -13.16
N TYR A 50 -2.22 19.44 -13.47
CA TYR A 50 -2.32 20.59 -12.55
C TYR A 50 -3.75 21.04 -12.26
N GLN A 51 -4.67 20.93 -13.22
CA GLN A 51 -6.08 21.25 -13.00
C GLN A 51 -6.71 20.30 -11.97
N SER A 52 -6.43 19.00 -12.04
CA SER A 52 -6.94 18.04 -11.05
C SER A 52 -6.48 18.40 -9.63
N PHE A 53 -5.19 18.72 -9.43
CA PHE A 53 -4.66 19.08 -8.10
C PHE A 53 -5.22 20.38 -7.51
N SER A 54 -5.79 21.28 -8.33
CA SER A 54 -6.36 22.55 -7.83
C SER A 54 -7.74 22.40 -7.21
N ASP A 55 -8.49 21.37 -7.60
CA ASP A 55 -9.85 21.10 -7.11
C ASP A 55 -9.92 19.90 -6.16
N ASP A 56 -8.83 19.14 -6.06
CA ASP A 56 -8.74 17.95 -5.23
C ASP A 56 -8.37 18.26 -3.78
N ASP A 57 -8.71 17.31 -2.93
CA ASP A 57 -8.30 17.26 -1.54
C ASP A 57 -6.99 16.50 -1.36
N VAL A 58 -6.53 16.39 -0.12
CA VAL A 58 -5.31 15.63 0.18
C VAL A 58 -5.42 14.18 -0.33
N GLU A 59 -6.59 13.53 -0.26
CA GLU A 59 -6.75 12.18 -0.81
C GLU A 59 -6.55 12.14 -2.33
N GLY A 60 -7.18 13.05 -3.08
CA GLY A 60 -7.03 13.16 -4.53
C GLY A 60 -5.61 13.53 -4.95
N VAL A 61 -4.98 14.47 -4.26
CA VAL A 61 -3.57 14.84 -4.45
C VAL A 61 -2.66 13.62 -4.24
N LEU A 62 -2.86 12.85 -3.16
CA LEU A 62 -2.08 11.64 -2.89
C LEU A 62 -2.33 10.57 -3.95
N TYR A 63 -3.58 10.35 -4.32
CA TYR A 63 -3.96 9.42 -5.37
C TYR A 63 -3.21 9.71 -6.68
N LEU A 64 -3.24 10.97 -7.13
CA LEU A 64 -2.53 11.39 -8.35
C LEU A 64 -1.02 11.30 -8.16
N ALA A 65 -0.47 11.76 -7.03
CA ALA A 65 0.97 11.68 -6.78
C ALA A 65 1.50 10.25 -6.88
N PHE A 66 0.79 9.28 -6.30
CA PHE A 66 1.13 7.86 -6.40
C PHE A 66 0.92 7.29 -7.80
N MET A 67 -0.16 7.69 -8.48
CA MET A 67 -0.43 7.31 -9.86
C MET A 67 0.74 7.72 -10.78
N PHE A 68 1.12 8.99 -10.77
CA PHE A 68 2.17 9.50 -11.66
C PHE A 68 3.59 9.21 -11.16
N GLY A 69 3.76 8.98 -9.86
CA GLY A 69 5.04 8.62 -9.25
C GLY A 69 5.48 7.18 -9.53
N GLU A 70 4.55 6.28 -9.85
CA GLU A 70 4.78 4.85 -10.13
C GLU A 70 5.63 4.15 -9.04
N VAL A 71 5.43 4.54 -7.78
CA VAL A 71 6.15 3.93 -6.65
C VAL A 71 5.24 2.98 -5.88
N PRO A 72 5.75 1.83 -5.40
CA PRO A 72 5.06 1.05 -4.38
C PRO A 72 4.77 1.92 -3.17
N GLY A 73 3.53 1.90 -2.70
CA GLY A 73 3.16 2.83 -1.66
C GLY A 73 1.85 2.58 -0.95
N GLY A 74 1.58 3.50 -0.04
CA GLY A 74 0.42 3.47 0.83
C GLY A 74 0.04 4.86 1.28
N PHE A 75 -1.25 5.14 1.37
CA PHE A 75 -1.70 6.31 2.10
C PHE A 75 -2.98 6.09 2.87
N ALA A 76 -3.19 6.92 3.88
CA ALA A 76 -4.43 6.92 4.64
C ALA A 76 -5.06 8.31 4.74
N SER A 77 -6.39 8.38 4.70
CA SER A 77 -7.15 9.60 4.92
C SER A 77 -7.36 9.88 6.41
N LEU A 78 -7.47 11.15 6.78
CA LEU A 78 -7.93 11.55 8.11
C LEU A 78 -9.42 11.20 8.30
N PRO A 79 -9.83 10.78 9.51
CA PRO A 79 -11.17 10.21 9.76
C PRO A 79 -12.33 11.21 9.78
N ASP A 80 -12.06 12.51 9.93
CA ASP A 80 -13.08 13.54 10.11
C ASP A 80 -12.68 14.83 9.38
N ASP A 81 -12.38 14.76 8.08
CA ASP A 81 -12.21 15.98 7.27
C ASP A 81 -13.48 16.28 6.43
N PRO A 82 -14.54 16.86 7.04
CA PRO A 82 -15.78 17.20 6.34
C PRO A 82 -15.58 18.34 5.33
N TRP A 83 -14.42 18.98 5.33
CA TRP A 83 -14.09 20.11 4.47
C TRP A 83 -12.65 19.97 4.05
N GLN A 84 -12.42 19.02 3.14
CA GLN A 84 -11.32 19.02 2.19
C GLN A 84 -11.11 20.46 1.68
N SER A 85 -10.28 21.24 2.38
CA SER A 85 -10.05 22.62 1.98
C SER A 85 -9.30 22.51 0.68
N ARG A 86 -10.01 22.73 -0.43
CA ARG A 86 -9.40 22.84 -1.75
C ARG A 86 -8.39 23.95 -1.64
N ARG A 87 -7.13 23.58 -1.62
CA ARG A 87 -6.02 24.53 -1.69
C ARG A 87 -5.35 24.26 -3.02
N ASN A 88 -4.90 25.33 -3.67
CA ASN A 88 -4.03 25.16 -4.82
C ASN A 88 -2.70 24.60 -4.33
N TYR A 89 -2.53 23.29 -4.40
CA TYR A 89 -1.40 22.61 -3.79
C TYR A 89 -0.12 22.65 -4.62
N MET A 90 -0.16 22.95 -5.93
CA MET A 90 0.99 22.62 -6.79
C MET A 90 1.41 23.70 -7.80
N PRO A 91 2.61 24.28 -7.65
CA PRO A 91 3.34 24.86 -8.77
C PRO A 91 3.76 23.78 -9.79
N PRO A 92 4.08 24.17 -11.03
CA PRO A 92 4.61 23.24 -12.01
C PRO A 92 5.97 22.66 -11.60
N ARG A 93 6.22 21.40 -12.01
CA ARG A 93 7.49 20.66 -11.92
C ARG A 93 7.85 20.06 -10.55
N LEU A 94 6.87 19.77 -9.70
CA LEU A 94 7.16 19.12 -8.44
C LEU A 94 7.61 17.67 -8.63
N THR A 95 8.61 17.26 -7.86
CA THR A 95 8.94 15.85 -7.64
C THR A 95 7.94 15.22 -6.66
N LEU A 96 7.86 13.89 -6.64
CA LEU A 96 6.99 13.18 -5.70
C LEU A 96 7.33 13.52 -4.23
N LYS A 97 8.63 13.65 -3.93
CA LYS A 97 9.11 14.09 -2.62
C LYS A 97 8.62 15.50 -2.27
N GLU A 98 8.73 16.45 -3.19
CA GLU A 98 8.29 17.82 -2.94
C GLU A 98 6.76 17.91 -2.73
N VAL A 99 5.99 17.03 -3.38
CA VAL A 99 4.54 16.89 -3.11
C VAL A 99 4.32 16.43 -1.67
N PHE A 100 4.96 15.35 -1.24
CA PHE A 100 4.76 14.83 0.11
C PHE A 100 5.26 15.78 1.21
N GLU A 101 6.38 16.47 0.98
CA GLU A 101 6.87 17.55 1.84
C GLU A 101 5.88 18.71 1.90
N THR A 102 5.27 19.09 0.78
CA THR A 102 4.26 20.15 0.73
C THR A 102 2.99 19.76 1.48
N ILE A 103 2.50 18.53 1.30
CA ILE A 103 1.34 18.01 2.06
C ILE A 103 1.63 18.07 3.55
N SER A 104 2.78 17.56 4.00
CA SER A 104 3.14 17.53 5.42
C SER A 104 3.36 18.93 6.00
N ARG A 105 3.76 19.91 5.18
CA ARG A 105 3.90 21.31 5.60
C ARG A 105 2.55 22.02 5.69
N VAL A 106 1.65 21.79 4.74
CA VAL A 106 0.36 22.50 4.63
C VAL A 106 -0.71 21.86 5.52
N GLU A 107 -0.63 20.55 5.71
CA GLU A 107 -1.46 19.74 6.60
C GLU A 107 -0.54 18.94 7.55
N PRO A 108 -0.07 19.55 8.66
CA PRO A 108 0.89 18.93 9.59
C PRO A 108 0.33 17.72 10.35
N ARG A 109 -0.96 17.42 10.20
CA ARG A 109 -1.55 16.14 10.61
C ARG A 109 -1.12 14.99 9.72
N TYR A 110 -0.41 15.22 8.62
CA TYR A 110 0.23 14.18 7.82
C TYR A 110 1.72 14.09 8.08
N ARG A 111 2.24 12.87 7.95
CA ARG A 111 3.66 12.57 7.82
C ARG A 111 3.85 11.66 6.62
N TRP A 112 5.04 11.70 6.03
CA TRP A 112 5.44 10.71 5.03
C TRP A 112 6.77 10.08 5.42
N GLU A 113 6.97 8.85 4.97
CA GLU A 113 8.21 8.10 5.13
C GLU A 113 8.42 7.16 3.94
N ALA A 114 9.69 6.90 3.61
CA ALA A 114 10.08 5.87 2.66
C ALA A 114 10.89 4.82 3.43
N ASP A 115 10.37 3.60 3.52
CA ASP A 115 11.04 2.49 4.18
C ASP A 115 10.84 1.19 3.42
N GLY A 116 11.89 0.37 3.38
CA GLY A 116 11.84 -0.95 2.73
C GLY A 116 11.41 -0.94 1.26
N GLY A 117 11.61 0.16 0.53
CA GLY A 117 11.17 0.30 -0.86
C GLY A 117 9.67 0.57 -1.02
N VAL A 118 9.01 1.12 0.00
CA VAL A 118 7.61 1.53 -0.03
C VAL A 118 7.48 2.94 0.54
N VAL A 119 6.73 3.80 -0.12
CA VAL A 119 6.42 5.15 0.39
C VAL A 119 5.08 5.15 1.10
N ASN A 120 5.05 5.62 2.34
CA ASN A 120 3.83 5.73 3.14
C ASN A 120 3.53 7.20 3.44
N VAL A 121 2.28 7.64 3.19
CA VAL A 121 1.78 8.95 3.61
C VAL A 121 0.60 8.78 4.54
N LEU A 122 0.81 9.03 5.83
CA LEU A 122 -0.12 8.64 6.89
C LEU A 122 -0.49 9.85 7.75
N PRO A 123 -1.69 9.87 8.34
CA PRO A 123 -1.99 10.68 9.51
C PRO A 123 -0.92 10.51 10.60
N ALA A 124 -0.64 11.61 11.28
CA ALA A 124 0.20 11.66 12.46
C ALA A 124 -0.44 10.85 13.61
N GLU A 125 -1.77 10.86 13.67
CA GLU A 125 -2.58 10.07 14.58
C GLU A 125 -2.51 8.57 14.24
N SER A 126 -2.68 7.70 15.23
CA SER A 126 -2.70 6.26 15.02
C SER A 126 -3.95 5.85 14.24
N LEU A 127 -3.76 4.90 13.32
CA LEU A 127 -4.83 4.24 12.58
C LEU A 127 -4.93 2.82 13.12
N PRO A 128 -5.77 2.59 14.13
CA PRO A 128 -5.70 1.41 14.97
C PRO A 128 -5.75 0.11 14.18
N LEU A 129 -6.54 0.02 13.11
CA LEU A 129 -6.59 -1.20 12.30
C LEU A 129 -5.27 -1.48 11.56
N LEU A 130 -4.59 -0.45 11.08
CA LEU A 130 -3.29 -0.60 10.39
C LEU A 130 -2.18 -1.07 11.34
N ASP A 131 -2.32 -0.77 12.64
CA ASP A 131 -1.37 -1.16 13.69
C ASP A 131 -1.68 -2.55 14.29
N VAL A 132 -2.77 -3.21 13.90
CA VAL A 132 -3.11 -4.58 14.34
C VAL A 132 -2.05 -5.57 13.87
N ARG A 133 -1.51 -6.36 14.80
CA ARG A 133 -0.54 -7.43 14.50
C ARG A 133 -1.25 -8.66 13.93
N VAL A 134 -0.73 -9.14 12.81
CA VAL A 134 -1.06 -10.40 12.13
C VAL A 134 0.05 -11.41 12.43
N GLY A 135 -0.29 -12.50 13.09
CA GLY A 135 0.67 -13.53 13.52
C GLY A 135 1.34 -14.22 12.34
N GLU A 136 0.55 -14.58 11.32
CA GLU A 136 1.06 -15.10 10.05
C GLU A 136 0.09 -14.73 8.91
N PHE A 137 0.64 -14.18 7.83
CA PHE A 137 -0.06 -14.03 6.56
C PHE A 137 0.70 -14.78 5.48
N ARG A 138 0.03 -15.77 4.88
CA ARG A 138 0.55 -16.57 3.78
C ARG A 138 -0.48 -16.66 2.68
N ALA A 139 -0.07 -16.25 1.48
CA ALA A 139 -0.89 -16.31 0.29
C ALA A 139 0.00 -16.64 -0.90
N GLU A 140 -0.45 -17.55 -1.76
CA GLU A 140 0.37 -18.13 -2.82
C GLU A 140 -0.26 -17.91 -4.19
N ASN A 141 0.56 -17.43 -5.13
CA ASN A 141 0.17 -17.23 -6.52
C ASN A 141 -1.16 -16.46 -6.66
N LEU A 142 -1.31 -15.37 -5.91
CA LEU A 142 -2.47 -14.48 -5.97
C LEU A 142 -2.09 -13.16 -6.64
N ASN A 143 -3.05 -12.50 -7.28
CA ASN A 143 -2.90 -11.09 -7.64
C ASN A 143 -3.18 -10.19 -6.42
N VAL A 144 -2.82 -8.91 -6.49
CA VAL A 144 -2.98 -7.95 -5.38
C VAL A 144 -4.42 -7.87 -4.85
N LYS A 145 -5.45 -7.93 -5.71
CA LYS A 145 -6.86 -7.91 -5.28
C LYS A 145 -7.21 -9.17 -4.47
N GLU A 146 -6.78 -10.33 -4.93
CA GLU A 146 -6.93 -11.60 -4.23
C GLU A 146 -6.15 -11.60 -2.90
N MET A 147 -4.96 -10.98 -2.86
CA MET A 147 -4.17 -10.80 -1.63
C MET A 147 -4.91 -9.97 -0.58
N LEU A 148 -5.52 -8.86 -0.98
CA LEU A 148 -6.29 -8.02 -0.05
C LEU A 148 -7.49 -8.80 0.53
N ALA A 149 -8.25 -9.47 -0.34
CA ALA A 149 -9.37 -10.30 0.08
C ALA A 149 -8.94 -11.46 0.99
N ALA A 150 -7.70 -11.94 0.86
CA ALA A 150 -7.13 -12.94 1.76
C ALA A 150 -6.77 -12.33 3.13
N LEU A 151 -6.17 -11.12 3.16
CA LEU A 151 -5.83 -10.40 4.39
C LEU A 151 -7.08 -10.11 5.24
N GLU A 152 -8.13 -9.61 4.63
CA GLU A 152 -9.43 -9.32 5.29
C GLU A 152 -10.08 -10.56 5.92
N LYS A 153 -9.77 -11.76 5.39
CA LYS A 153 -10.30 -13.02 5.90
C LYS A 153 -9.53 -13.56 7.10
N THR A 154 -8.34 -13.03 7.40
CA THR A 154 -7.51 -13.51 8.51
C THR A 154 -8.21 -13.31 9.86
N PRO A 155 -7.99 -14.22 10.84
CA PRO A 155 -8.56 -14.06 12.18
C PRO A 155 -8.10 -12.77 12.87
N ASP A 156 -6.82 -12.41 12.71
CA ASP A 156 -6.23 -11.24 13.36
C ASP A 156 -6.83 -9.93 12.82
N PHE A 157 -7.02 -9.81 11.51
CA PHE A 157 -7.68 -8.65 10.91
C PHE A 157 -9.11 -8.49 11.43
N LYS A 158 -9.89 -9.58 11.48
CA LYS A 158 -11.26 -9.58 12.03
C LYS A 158 -11.30 -9.25 13.51
N ALA A 159 -10.34 -9.77 14.29
CA ALA A 159 -10.20 -9.46 15.70
C ALA A 159 -9.86 -7.98 15.90
N GLY A 160 -9.00 -7.40 15.05
CA GLY A 160 -8.69 -5.99 14.99
C GLY A 160 -9.92 -5.12 14.74
N LEU A 161 -10.72 -5.45 13.72
CA LEU A 161 -11.98 -4.77 13.45
C LEU A 161 -12.90 -4.78 14.68
N ALA A 162 -13.08 -5.94 15.31
CA ALA A 162 -13.91 -6.08 16.51
C ALA A 162 -13.36 -5.28 17.71
N ALA A 163 -12.05 -5.34 17.95
CA ALA A 163 -11.38 -4.66 19.07
C ALA A 163 -11.52 -3.13 18.97
N HIS A 164 -11.48 -2.59 17.76
CA HIS A 164 -11.59 -1.16 17.50
C HIS A 164 -13.02 -0.69 17.18
N ARG A 165 -14.01 -1.59 17.25
CA ARG A 165 -15.42 -1.32 16.91
C ARG A 165 -15.55 -0.70 15.51
N ILE A 166 -14.78 -1.25 14.60
CA ILE A 166 -14.76 -0.89 13.19
C ILE A 166 -15.67 -1.88 12.46
N THR A 167 -16.70 -1.36 11.80
CA THR A 167 -17.66 -2.15 11.05
C THR A 167 -17.43 -1.95 9.56
N GLU A 168 -17.45 -3.05 8.80
CA GLU A 168 -17.43 -2.98 7.34
C GLU A 168 -18.74 -2.32 6.86
N PRO A 169 -18.68 -1.22 6.11
CA PRO A 169 -19.89 -0.58 5.62
C PRO A 169 -20.61 -1.57 4.70
N LYS A 170 -21.88 -1.87 5.02
CA LYS A 170 -22.70 -2.70 4.14
C LYS A 170 -22.82 -1.96 2.81
N PRO A 171 -22.51 -2.61 1.66
CA PRO A 171 -22.74 -1.99 0.38
C PRO A 171 -24.22 -1.57 0.32
N PRO A 172 -24.55 -0.38 -0.22
CA PRO A 172 -25.93 -0.01 -0.47
C PRO A 172 -26.63 -1.15 -1.22
N LYS A 173 -27.86 -1.49 -0.81
CA LYS A 173 -28.65 -2.56 -1.43
C LYS A 173 -28.82 -2.38 -2.95
N ASP A 174 -28.61 -1.17 -3.44
CA ASP A 174 -28.69 -0.78 -4.85
C ASP A 174 -27.35 -0.83 -5.60
N GLY A 175 -26.37 -1.61 -5.10
CA GLY A 175 -25.26 -2.09 -5.92
C GLY A 175 -24.01 -1.20 -5.98
N GLY A 176 -23.60 -0.61 -4.86
CA GLY A 176 -22.31 0.08 -4.75
C GLY A 176 -21.29 -0.71 -3.94
N PHE A 177 -20.31 -1.34 -4.60
CA PHE A 177 -19.07 -1.67 -3.89
C PHE A 177 -18.42 -0.36 -3.43
N ILE A 178 -18.04 -0.24 -2.16
CA ILE A 178 -17.21 0.87 -1.65
C ILE A 178 -15.72 0.66 -2.05
N PHE A 179 -15.46 -0.12 -3.10
CA PHE A 179 -14.26 -0.01 -3.92
C PHE A 179 -14.37 1.19 -4.90
N GLY A 180 -14.97 2.31 -4.48
CA GLY A 180 -15.13 3.52 -5.28
C GLY A 180 -13.85 4.36 -5.37
N GLY A 181 -12.68 3.72 -5.36
CA GLY A 181 -11.44 4.42 -5.71
C GLY A 181 -11.46 4.37 -7.22
N PHE A 182 -11.32 5.51 -7.89
CA PHE A 182 -11.21 5.61 -9.35
C PHE A 182 -10.70 4.29 -9.92
N ALA A 183 -11.60 3.56 -10.60
CA ALA A 183 -11.37 2.19 -11.02
C ALA A 183 -10.24 2.19 -12.04
N GLY A 184 -8.99 2.28 -11.56
CA GLY A 184 -7.81 1.99 -12.33
C GLY A 184 -8.06 0.63 -12.91
N ARG A 185 -8.09 0.56 -14.25
CA ARG A 185 -8.23 -0.73 -14.91
C ARG A 185 -7.11 -1.59 -14.38
N VAL A 186 -7.46 -2.70 -13.72
CA VAL A 186 -6.49 -3.77 -13.50
C VAL A 186 -6.02 -4.17 -14.90
N VAL A 187 -4.75 -3.88 -15.19
CA VAL A 187 -4.17 -4.23 -16.48
C VAL A 187 -4.08 -5.75 -16.50
N GLU A 188 -4.86 -6.39 -17.37
CA GLU A 188 -4.81 -7.84 -17.54
C GLU A 188 -3.70 -8.22 -18.54
N PRO A 189 -2.93 -9.29 -18.29
CA PRO A 189 -3.04 -10.18 -17.13
C PRO A 189 -2.45 -9.57 -15.85
N ALA A 190 -3.20 -9.62 -14.75
CA ALA A 190 -2.71 -9.14 -13.46
C ALA A 190 -1.50 -9.99 -12.98
N LYS A 191 -0.43 -9.32 -12.54
CA LYS A 191 0.75 -9.97 -11.93
C LYS A 191 0.31 -10.83 -10.74
N ARG A 192 0.80 -12.07 -10.68
CA ARG A 192 0.57 -13.00 -9.57
C ARG A 192 1.87 -13.27 -8.85
N PHE A 193 1.83 -13.30 -7.53
CA PHE A 193 3.00 -13.55 -6.68
C PHE A 193 2.57 -14.19 -5.37
N SER A 194 3.55 -14.51 -4.52
CA SER A 194 3.32 -15.10 -3.20
C SER A 194 3.85 -14.18 -2.12
N VAL A 195 3.14 -14.07 -1.02
CA VAL A 195 3.53 -13.30 0.16
C VAL A 195 3.56 -14.22 1.37
N HIS A 196 4.64 -14.15 2.14
CA HIS A 196 4.74 -14.80 3.45
C HIS A 196 5.38 -13.84 4.44
N VAL A 197 4.57 -13.34 5.38
CA VAL A 197 5.01 -12.51 6.50
C VAL A 197 4.53 -13.10 7.82
N ARG A 198 5.29 -12.86 8.88
CA ARG A 198 4.99 -13.32 10.24
C ARG A 198 5.20 -12.18 11.22
N ASP A 199 4.36 -12.13 12.24
CA ASP A 199 4.40 -11.13 13.31
C ASP A 199 4.54 -9.69 12.77
N ALA A 200 3.66 -9.35 11.81
CA ALA A 200 3.67 -8.10 11.08
C ALA A 200 2.35 -7.36 11.29
N THR A 201 2.37 -6.04 11.35
CA THR A 201 1.17 -5.21 11.37
C THR A 201 0.41 -5.32 10.04
N VAL A 202 -0.90 -5.03 10.03
CA VAL A 202 -1.70 -4.94 8.80
C VAL A 202 -1.03 -4.03 7.77
N ARG A 203 -0.49 -2.89 8.19
CA ARG A 203 0.31 -1.99 7.33
C ARG A 203 1.53 -2.67 6.73
N GLU A 204 2.31 -3.40 7.52
CA GLU A 204 3.50 -4.11 7.00
C GLU A 204 3.11 -5.21 6.00
N VAL A 205 1.98 -5.88 6.21
CA VAL A 205 1.44 -6.84 5.22
C VAL A 205 1.05 -6.13 3.92
N LEU A 206 0.36 -4.99 4.01
CA LEU A 206 0.00 -4.18 2.84
C LEU A 206 1.25 -3.68 2.09
N ASN A 207 2.26 -3.21 2.82
CA ASN A 207 3.55 -2.78 2.27
C ASN A 207 4.27 -3.92 1.55
N GLU A 208 4.24 -5.14 2.09
CA GLU A 208 4.77 -6.32 1.42
C GLU A 208 4.02 -6.63 0.12
N ILE A 209 2.69 -6.56 0.13
CA ILE A 209 1.87 -6.80 -1.06
C ILE A 209 2.23 -5.81 -2.18
N VAL A 210 2.24 -4.50 -1.89
CA VAL A 210 2.54 -3.49 -2.92
C VAL A 210 3.99 -3.51 -3.39
N ARG A 211 4.92 -3.86 -2.51
CA ARG A 211 6.33 -4.03 -2.90
C ARG A 211 6.53 -5.19 -3.87
N GLN A 212 5.90 -6.33 -3.62
CA GLN A 212 5.98 -7.50 -4.50
C GLN A 212 5.32 -7.21 -5.86
N ASP A 213 4.26 -6.42 -5.87
CA ASP A 213 3.63 -5.94 -7.10
C ASP A 213 4.55 -5.00 -7.89
N GLY A 214 5.11 -3.98 -7.23
CA GLY A 214 6.09 -3.05 -7.79
C GLY A 214 5.52 -1.69 -8.20
N CYS A 215 4.20 -1.55 -8.30
CA CYS A 215 3.54 -0.28 -8.65
C CYS A 215 2.14 -0.12 -8.04
N ALA A 216 1.59 -1.15 -7.40
CA ALA A 216 0.36 -1.02 -6.63
C ALA A 216 0.52 -0.05 -5.47
N VAL A 217 -0.59 0.59 -5.12
CA VAL A 217 -0.66 1.49 -3.97
C VAL A 217 -1.90 1.14 -3.16
N TRP A 218 -1.75 0.97 -1.85
CA TRP A 218 -2.91 0.78 -0.98
C TRP A 218 -3.43 2.14 -0.49
N SER A 219 -4.74 2.25 -0.35
CA SER A 219 -5.38 3.42 0.26
C SER A 219 -6.26 3.00 1.43
N TYR A 220 -6.30 3.82 2.47
CA TYR A 220 -7.03 3.51 3.68
C TYR A 220 -7.80 4.71 4.22
N ARG A 221 -8.98 4.47 4.79
CA ARG A 221 -9.75 5.49 5.51
C ARG A 221 -10.55 4.81 6.61
N GLU A 222 -10.43 5.32 7.83
CA GLU A 222 -11.43 5.11 8.90
C GLU A 222 -12.31 6.37 8.91
N TRP A 223 -13.59 6.27 9.22
CA TRP A 223 -14.42 7.46 9.48
C TRP A 223 -15.53 7.11 10.45
N LYS A 224 -16.00 8.11 11.20
CA LYS A 224 -17.22 7.93 11.99
C LYS A 224 -18.41 8.44 11.17
N PRO A 225 -19.49 7.66 11.03
CA PRO A 225 -20.71 8.18 10.46
C PRO A 225 -21.22 9.34 11.34
N PRO A 226 -21.81 10.39 10.74
CA PRO A 226 -22.41 11.48 11.50
C PRO A 226 -23.42 10.95 12.52
N ALA A 227 -23.41 11.50 13.74
CA ALA A 227 -24.24 11.02 14.85
C ALA A 227 -25.75 11.16 14.59
N ASP A 228 -26.13 11.95 13.60
CA ASP A 228 -27.51 12.22 13.19
C ASP A 228 -28.06 11.24 12.14
N VAL A 229 -27.27 10.29 11.62
CA VAL A 229 -27.75 9.29 10.65
C VAL A 229 -28.59 8.22 11.38
N PRO A 230 -29.93 8.19 11.19
CA PRO A 230 -30.78 7.27 11.96
C PRO A 230 -30.47 5.80 11.62
N GLY A 231 -30.31 4.97 12.64
CA GLY A 231 -30.05 3.53 12.49
C GLY A 231 -28.58 3.18 12.25
N VAL A 232 -27.67 4.15 12.23
CA VAL A 232 -26.23 3.92 12.25
C VAL A 232 -25.73 4.14 13.68
N GLY A 233 -25.25 3.07 14.33
CA GLY A 233 -24.67 3.18 15.67
C GLY A 233 -23.40 4.03 15.67
N ALA A 234 -22.87 4.37 16.86
CA ALA A 234 -21.61 5.11 17.04
C ALA A 234 -20.34 4.30 16.63
N GLU A 235 -20.50 3.33 15.73
CA GLU A 235 -19.46 2.46 15.22
C GLU A 235 -18.68 3.18 14.13
N SER A 236 -17.36 3.03 14.14
CA SER A 236 -16.52 3.60 13.08
C SER A 236 -16.63 2.70 11.85
N TRP A 237 -16.60 3.28 10.66
CA TRP A 237 -16.53 2.56 9.40
C TRP A 237 -15.11 2.62 8.87
N TYR A 238 -14.76 1.67 8.01
CA TYR A 238 -13.49 1.69 7.30
C TYR A 238 -13.66 1.41 5.83
N ARG A 239 -12.63 1.80 5.08
CA ARG A 239 -12.47 1.54 3.68
C ARG A 239 -11.01 1.25 3.44
N LEU A 240 -10.75 0.04 2.99
CA LEU A 240 -9.45 -0.41 2.54
C LEU A 240 -9.54 -0.59 1.02
N GLY A 241 -8.66 0.08 0.31
CA GLY A 241 -8.65 0.14 -1.14
C GLY A 241 -7.27 -0.18 -1.71
N LEU A 242 -7.27 -0.51 -3.00
CA LEU A 242 -6.08 -0.67 -3.79
C LEU A 242 -6.22 0.17 -5.06
N LEU A 243 -5.15 0.84 -5.40
CA LEU A 243 -5.00 1.65 -6.58
C LEU A 243 -3.98 0.97 -7.49
N PHE A 244 -4.33 0.91 -8.77
CA PHE A 244 -3.52 0.27 -9.78
C PHE A 244 -3.24 1.28 -10.88
N TYR A 245 -1.97 1.64 -11.02
CA TYR A 245 -1.51 2.36 -12.18
C TYR A 245 -0.03 2.04 -12.43
N CYS A 246 0.23 1.40 -13.55
CA CYS A 246 1.54 0.88 -13.91
C CYS A 246 1.76 1.14 -15.41
N PRO A 247 2.06 2.39 -15.80
CA PRO A 247 2.35 2.72 -17.19
C PRO A 247 3.56 1.91 -17.66
N GLY A 248 3.41 1.20 -18.77
CA GLY A 248 4.58 0.67 -19.46
C GLY A 248 5.15 -0.65 -18.94
N SER A 249 4.41 -1.46 -18.17
CA SER A 249 4.70 -2.91 -18.21
C SER A 249 4.59 -3.35 -19.68
N PRO A 250 5.69 -3.71 -20.37
CA PRO A 250 5.60 -4.19 -21.72
C PRO A 250 4.69 -5.41 -21.67
N VAL A 251 3.60 -5.40 -22.43
CA VAL A 251 2.89 -6.65 -22.72
C VAL A 251 3.92 -7.47 -23.49
N GLU A 252 4.66 -8.35 -22.80
CA GLU A 252 5.48 -9.35 -23.46
C GLU A 252 4.51 -10.16 -24.33
N SER A 253 4.52 -9.84 -25.63
CA SER A 253 3.79 -10.62 -26.62
C SER A 253 4.43 -12.00 -26.65
N LYS A 254 3.75 -12.96 -26.03
CA LYS A 254 4.07 -14.38 -26.15
C LYS A 254 3.65 -14.91 -27.52
#